data_AF-A0A7S1SDK5-F1
#
_entry.id   AF-A0A7S1SDK5-F1
#
_cell.length_a   1.000
_cell.length_b   1.000
_cell.length_c   1.000
_cell.angle_alpha   90.00
_cell.angle_beta   90.00
_cell.angle_gamma   90.00
#
_symmetry.space_group_name_H-M   'P 1'
#
loop_
_entity.id
_entity.type
_entity.pdbx_description
1 polymer ?
#
loop_
_entity_poly.entity_id
_entity_poly.type
_entity_poly.pdbx_seq_one_letter_code
_entity_poly.pdbx_strand_id
1 'polypeptide(L)'
;TDLAQVKIHAGPDHLEDWNPVTLVSYSLRYLRGGSHLRISFQTLSLHWKGELELNVFGGLAGKFQGPGGEPGKVTGLSTLETVRDHVFDIPRPSQVLMQKLQKEPSVVRWEAPACLSDGGPVVLLGLGGPSKSGKSVLARAMAEQLREQGREVCIVEQSRYEFCVGQYMCSAGVNESMFENPSAVNWPDLVKAVSKAIDGVSAAGSAEAPSFVILEGPLVFHMPQLCKAMRRRIFLRCSMNEVIRRRQASLPLAEPFLEHVFWPMHLQYGQPQAEWEELRVEEEVEGFPVPEALLSEAMGVVGFGIRGAVKAE
;
A
#
# COMPACT_ATOMS: atom_id res chain seq x y z
N THR A 1 6.62 -0.11 23.49
CA THR A 1 8.02 -0.57 23.65
C THR A 1 8.45 -1.02 22.28
N ASP A 2 8.98 -0.07 21.52
CA ASP A 2 9.05 -0.19 20.07
C ASP A 2 10.34 -0.93 19.72
N LEU A 3 10.22 -2.25 19.63
CA LEU A 3 11.25 -3.12 19.10
C LEU A 3 11.30 -2.93 17.59
N ALA A 4 12.26 -2.15 17.11
CA ALA A 4 12.68 -2.22 15.71
C ALA A 4 13.46 -3.53 15.53
N GLN A 5 12.83 -4.52 14.89
CA GLN A 5 13.49 -5.76 14.52
C GLN A 5 14.19 -5.57 13.17
N VAL A 6 15.49 -5.84 13.14
CA VAL A 6 16.32 -5.75 11.94
C VAL A 6 16.65 -7.16 11.50
N LYS A 7 16.09 -7.58 10.36
CA LYS A 7 16.34 -8.90 9.77
C LYS A 7 17.49 -8.77 8.76
N ILE A 8 18.59 -9.47 9.00
CA ILE A 8 19.76 -9.50 8.10
C ILE A 8 19.84 -10.93 7.53
N HIS A 9 19.86 -11.04 6.19
CA HIS A 9 20.03 -12.30 5.49
C HIS A 9 21.51 -12.51 5.15
N ALA A 10 22.06 -13.67 5.50
CA ALA A 10 23.38 -14.13 5.08
C ALA A 10 23.22 -15.47 4.34
N GLY A 11 23.93 -15.63 3.22
CA GLY A 11 23.81 -16.79 2.33
C GLY A 11 24.40 -18.10 2.88
N PRO A 12 24.27 -19.20 2.11
CA PRO A 12 24.32 -20.58 2.64
C PRO A 12 25.70 -21.15 3.01
N ASP A 13 26.80 -20.47 2.69
CA ASP A 13 28.12 -21.11 2.71
C ASP A 13 28.89 -21.06 4.06
N HIS A 14 28.31 -20.53 5.13
CA HIS A 14 29.09 -20.20 6.34
C HIS A 14 28.43 -20.60 7.69
N LEU A 15 27.84 -21.80 7.74
CA LEU A 15 27.10 -22.30 8.91
C LEU A 15 27.95 -22.93 10.02
N GLU A 16 29.25 -23.17 9.84
CA GLU A 16 30.03 -23.91 10.85
C GLU A 16 30.66 -23.05 11.96
N ASP A 17 30.77 -21.73 11.77
CA ASP A 17 31.30 -20.83 12.80
C ASP A 17 30.27 -19.77 13.18
N TRP A 18 29.57 -20.04 14.29
CA TRP A 18 28.66 -19.10 14.93
C TRP A 18 29.45 -17.85 15.35
N ASN A 19 29.26 -16.75 14.62
CA ASN A 19 29.98 -15.50 14.88
C ASN A 19 29.00 -14.38 15.26
N PRO A 20 29.11 -13.79 16.46
CA PRO A 20 28.28 -12.66 16.83
C PRO A 20 28.57 -11.48 15.89
N VAL A 21 27.54 -10.97 15.21
CA VAL A 21 27.64 -9.75 14.41
C VAL A 21 27.93 -8.58 15.35
N THR A 22 29.12 -8.01 15.25
CA THR A 22 29.46 -6.81 16.03
C THR A 22 28.97 -5.59 15.27
N LEU A 23 27.96 -4.91 15.83
CA LEU A 23 27.53 -3.59 15.36
C LEU A 23 28.68 -2.60 15.56
N VAL A 24 29.26 -2.13 14.45
CA VAL A 24 30.41 -1.20 14.48
C VAL A 24 29.92 0.22 14.69
N SER A 25 28.86 0.61 13.98
CA SER A 25 28.20 1.89 14.18
C SER A 25 26.80 1.87 13.57
N TYR A 26 25.92 2.72 14.08
CA TYR A 26 24.68 3.04 13.42
C TYR A 26 24.53 4.56 13.43
N SER A 27 23.84 5.09 12.43
CA SER A 27 23.51 6.51 12.40
C SER A 27 22.07 6.67 11.95
N LEU A 28 21.32 7.44 12.74
CA LEU A 28 19.99 7.88 12.36
C LEU A 28 20.15 9.24 11.68
N ARG A 29 19.71 9.39 10.43
CA ARG A 29 19.65 10.69 9.76
C ARG A 29 18.19 11.04 9.49
N TYR A 30 17.83 12.25 9.88
CA TYR A 30 16.56 12.85 9.51
C TYR A 30 16.72 13.49 8.13
N LEU A 31 16.01 12.96 7.13
CA LEU A 31 15.91 13.56 5.81
C LEU A 31 14.45 14.01 5.61
N ARG A 32 14.22 15.04 4.80
CA ARG A 32 12.85 15.47 4.45
C ARG A 32 12.16 14.31 3.71
N GLY A 33 11.25 13.62 4.38
CA GLY A 33 10.51 12.46 3.84
C GLY A 33 10.43 11.23 4.75
N GLY A 34 11.20 11.17 5.85
CA GLY A 34 11.16 10.05 6.80
C GLY A 34 12.43 9.93 7.65
N SER A 35 12.42 9.01 8.62
CA SER A 35 13.60 8.65 9.40
C SER A 35 14.32 7.48 8.72
N HIS A 36 15.61 7.64 8.40
CA HIS A 36 16.43 6.56 7.87
C HIS A 36 17.31 6.02 8.99
N LEU A 37 17.23 4.70 9.27
CA LEU A 37 18.14 4.01 10.15
C LEU A 37 19.20 3.33 9.28
N ARG A 38 20.42 3.89 9.28
CA ARG A 38 21.58 3.26 8.66
C ARG A 38 22.33 2.44 9.68
N ILE A 39 22.45 1.15 9.41
CA ILE A 39 23.16 0.19 10.28
C ILE A 39 24.40 -0.28 9.54
N SER A 40 25.57 -0.05 10.14
CA SER A 40 26.84 -0.55 9.66
C SER A 40 27.31 -1.68 10.58
N PHE A 41 27.50 -2.85 9.99
CA PHE A 41 27.96 -4.04 10.69
C PHE A 41 29.24 -4.56 10.05
N GLN A 42 30.08 -5.20 10.87
CA GLN A 42 31.27 -5.89 10.42
C GLN A 42 31.26 -7.28 11.06
N THR A 43 31.41 -8.30 10.24
CA THR A 43 31.60 -9.66 10.72
C THR A 43 33.10 -9.90 10.94
N LEU A 44 33.46 -10.58 12.03
CA LEU A 44 34.85 -10.66 12.48
C LEU A 44 35.70 -11.65 11.66
N SER A 45 35.10 -12.64 10.99
CA SER A 45 35.85 -13.71 10.29
C SER A 45 35.99 -13.52 8.78
N LEU A 46 35.11 -12.74 8.15
CA LEU A 46 35.10 -12.56 6.70
C LEU A 46 35.02 -11.06 6.45
N HIS A 47 35.91 -10.50 5.62
CA HIS A 47 36.03 -9.06 5.34
C HIS A 47 34.82 -8.49 4.56
N TRP A 48 33.61 -8.71 5.05
CA TRP A 48 32.38 -8.22 4.50
C TRP A 48 31.99 -6.95 5.25
N LYS A 49 31.82 -5.87 4.49
CA LYS A 49 31.27 -4.61 4.96
C LYS A 49 29.95 -4.40 4.24
N GLY A 50 28.86 -4.44 4.98
CA GLY A 50 27.52 -4.19 4.47
C GLY A 50 26.99 -2.85 4.97
N GLU A 51 26.15 -2.21 4.16
CA GLU A 51 25.28 -1.12 4.60
C GLU A 51 23.84 -1.61 4.51
N LEU A 52 23.10 -1.57 5.62
CA LEU A 52 21.65 -1.79 5.63
C LEU A 52 20.97 -0.43 5.82
N GLU A 53 20.15 -0.06 4.85
CA GLU A 53 19.29 1.12 4.92
C GLU A 53 17.85 0.68 5.19
N LEU A 54 17.35 1.02 6.38
CA LEU A 54 15.97 0.75 6.75
C LEU A 54 15.17 2.04 6.65
N ASN A 55 14.14 2.03 5.80
CA ASN A 55 13.15 3.09 5.77
C ASN A 55 12.23 2.93 6.98
N VAL A 56 12.37 3.82 7.97
CA VAL A 56 11.53 3.79 9.16
C VAL A 56 10.36 4.74 8.92
N PHE A 57 9.19 4.16 8.69
CA PHE A 57 7.92 4.87 8.58
C PHE A 57 7.19 4.83 9.93
N GLY A 58 6.75 5.99 10.41
CA GLY A 58 6.25 6.19 11.77
C GLY A 58 7.28 6.97 12.58
N GLY A 59 6.88 8.14 13.09
CA GLY A 59 7.78 9.08 13.76
C GLY A 59 8.45 8.50 15.01
N LEU A 60 9.63 7.90 14.86
CA LEU A 60 10.56 7.69 15.96
C LEU A 60 11.21 9.03 16.32
N ALA A 61 10.43 9.92 16.94
CA ALA A 61 10.97 11.09 17.61
C ALA A 61 11.38 10.69 19.03
N GLY A 62 12.64 10.29 19.22
CA GLY A 62 13.18 9.96 20.53
C GLY A 62 14.69 9.76 20.52
N LYS A 63 15.38 10.26 21.55
CA LYS A 63 16.76 9.86 21.84
C LYS A 63 16.70 8.48 22.49
N PHE A 64 17.22 7.45 21.81
CA PHE A 64 17.40 6.14 22.41
C PHE A 64 18.49 6.24 23.48
N GLN A 65 18.12 6.02 24.73
CA GLN A 65 19.04 5.86 25.83
C GLN A 65 19.23 4.37 26.09
N GLY A 66 20.49 3.92 26.20
CA GLY A 66 20.76 2.57 26.71
C GLY A 66 20.29 2.44 28.17
N PRO A 67 20.30 1.23 28.75
CA PRO A 67 19.91 1.01 30.15
C PRO A 67 20.69 1.86 31.18
N GLY A 68 21.82 2.47 30.79
CA GLY A 68 22.60 3.41 31.60
C GLY A 68 22.45 4.90 31.25
N GLY A 69 21.47 5.31 30.43
CA GLY A 69 21.24 6.73 30.10
C GLY A 69 22.18 7.32 29.04
N GLU A 70 23.18 6.57 28.57
CA GLU A 70 24.07 7.02 27.48
C GLU A 70 23.40 6.93 26.10
N PRO A 71 23.75 7.82 25.13
CA PRO A 71 23.27 7.75 23.76
C PRO A 71 23.47 6.36 23.16
N GLY A 72 22.36 5.77 22.71
CA GLY A 72 22.11 4.34 22.76
C GLY A 72 23.11 3.44 22.06
N LYS A 73 23.42 2.31 22.69
CA LYS A 73 23.80 1.09 21.98
C LYS A 73 22.60 0.17 22.08
N VAL A 74 21.93 -0.10 20.97
CA VAL A 74 20.84 -1.09 20.94
C VAL A 74 21.50 -2.46 20.90
N THR A 75 21.48 -3.16 22.03
CA THR A 75 21.90 -4.56 22.15
C THR A 75 20.67 -5.41 22.43
N GLY A 76 20.35 -6.34 21.54
CA GLY A 76 19.32 -7.35 21.74
C GLY A 76 19.87 -8.73 21.39
N LEU A 77 19.42 -9.74 22.13
CA LEU A 77 19.56 -11.14 21.73
C LEU A 77 18.38 -11.49 20.84
N SER A 78 18.65 -11.94 19.61
CA SER A 78 17.63 -12.48 18.72
C SER A 78 17.84 -13.98 18.57
N THR A 79 16.78 -14.75 18.66
CA THR A 79 16.73 -16.12 18.17
C THR A 79 16.63 -16.08 16.65
N LEU A 80 17.50 -16.83 15.98
CA LEU A 80 17.44 -17.06 14.55
C LEU A 80 16.53 -18.27 14.35
N GLU A 81 15.26 -18.06 14.00
CA GLU A 81 14.48 -19.14 13.41
C GLU A 81 14.80 -19.23 11.93
N THR A 82 15.30 -20.38 11.51
CA THR A 82 15.48 -20.76 10.11
C THR A 82 14.10 -20.89 9.46
N VAL A 83 13.50 -19.76 9.10
CA VAL A 83 12.30 -19.77 8.25
C VAL A 83 12.77 -19.99 6.83
N ARG A 84 12.68 -21.26 6.42
CA ARG A 84 12.85 -21.83 5.07
C ARG A 84 13.81 -21.05 4.16
N ASP A 85 14.99 -21.64 3.98
CA ASP A 85 15.86 -21.40 2.83
C ASP A 85 15.08 -21.81 1.58
N HIS A 86 14.30 -20.89 1.08
CA HIS A 86 13.73 -21.06 -0.22
C HIS A 86 14.82 -20.68 -1.22
N VAL A 87 15.43 -21.71 -1.81
CA VAL A 87 16.17 -21.62 -3.07
C VAL A 87 15.16 -21.28 -4.18
N PHE A 88 14.45 -20.17 -4.05
CA PHE A 88 13.59 -19.66 -5.09
C PHE A 88 14.42 -18.71 -5.93
N ASP A 89 14.53 -19.02 -7.23
CA ASP A 89 15.04 -18.08 -8.20
C ASP A 89 14.22 -16.79 -8.09
N ILE A 90 14.90 -15.69 -7.74
CA ILE A 90 14.29 -14.36 -7.71
C ILE A 90 13.66 -14.12 -9.09
N PRO A 91 12.34 -13.84 -9.17
CA PRO A 91 11.67 -13.69 -10.44
C PRO A 91 12.37 -12.63 -11.30
N ARG A 92 12.75 -13.00 -12.51
CA ARG A 92 13.40 -12.08 -13.46
C ARG A 92 12.36 -11.46 -14.39
N PRO A 93 12.38 -10.14 -14.61
CA PRO A 93 11.50 -9.53 -15.58
C PRO A 93 11.82 -10.06 -16.99
N SER A 94 10.79 -10.34 -17.78
CA SER A 94 10.98 -10.68 -19.20
C SER A 94 11.62 -9.51 -19.97
N GLN A 95 12.36 -9.81 -21.04
CA GLN A 95 12.93 -8.75 -21.91
C GLN A 95 11.86 -7.80 -22.46
N VAL A 96 10.67 -8.32 -22.77
CA VAL A 96 9.52 -7.53 -23.21
C VAL A 96 9.06 -6.55 -22.13
N LEU A 97 8.98 -6.99 -20.87
CA LEU A 97 8.64 -6.12 -19.75
C LEU A 97 9.67 -5.00 -19.57
N MET A 98 10.97 -5.34 -19.61
CA MET A 98 12.05 -4.35 -19.48
C MET A 98 11.98 -3.26 -20.56
N GLN A 99 11.68 -3.64 -21.81
CA GLN A 99 11.54 -2.68 -22.91
C GLN A 99 10.30 -1.79 -22.79
N LYS A 100 9.19 -2.33 -22.26
CA LYS A 100 7.96 -1.54 -22.02
C LYS A 100 8.15 -0.55 -20.88
N LEU A 101 8.73 -0.98 -19.76
CA LEU A 101 8.96 -0.12 -18.59
C LEU A 101 9.87 1.08 -18.89
N GLN A 102 10.75 0.99 -19.89
CA GLN A 102 11.61 2.10 -20.32
C GLN A 102 10.89 3.20 -21.11
N LYS A 103 9.68 2.93 -21.63
CA LYS A 103 8.97 3.83 -22.56
C LYS A 103 7.81 4.60 -21.91
N GLU A 104 7.59 4.41 -20.62
CA GLU A 104 6.42 4.91 -19.89
C GLU A 104 6.83 5.49 -18.52
N PRO A 105 6.06 6.42 -17.92
CA PRO A 105 4.66 6.74 -18.20
C PRO A 105 4.46 7.81 -19.28
N SER A 106 3.44 7.59 -20.12
CA SER A 106 2.84 8.66 -20.91
C SER A 106 2.21 9.65 -19.92
N VAL A 107 2.72 10.89 -19.92
CA VAL A 107 2.17 11.96 -19.09
C VAL A 107 0.73 12.21 -19.50
N VAL A 108 -0.23 11.74 -18.71
CA VAL A 108 -1.64 12.05 -18.92
C VAL A 108 -1.94 13.43 -18.34
N ARG A 109 -2.42 14.34 -19.19
CA ARG A 109 -2.97 15.61 -18.75
C ARG A 109 -4.45 15.41 -18.44
N TRP A 110 -4.82 15.62 -17.19
CA TRP A 110 -6.20 15.66 -16.75
C TRP A 110 -6.39 16.89 -15.87
N GLU A 111 -7.43 17.67 -16.18
CA GLU A 111 -7.81 18.85 -15.42
C GLU A 111 -9.07 18.51 -14.61
N ALA A 112 -9.00 18.74 -13.30
CA ALA A 112 -10.12 18.48 -12.41
C ALA A 112 -11.30 19.38 -12.78
N PRO A 113 -12.51 18.84 -12.99
CA PRO A 113 -13.71 19.65 -13.20
C PRO A 113 -13.95 20.62 -12.04
N ALA A 114 -14.49 21.81 -12.33
CA ALA A 114 -14.74 22.85 -11.32
C ALA A 114 -15.68 22.40 -10.18
N CYS A 115 -16.56 21.42 -10.44
CA CYS A 115 -17.45 20.85 -9.42
C CYS A 115 -16.73 20.08 -8.30
N LEU A 116 -15.44 19.76 -8.47
CA LEU A 116 -14.58 19.14 -7.46
C LEU A 116 -13.87 20.15 -6.54
N SER A 117 -14.03 21.47 -6.79
CA SER A 117 -13.45 22.51 -5.92
C SER A 117 -13.91 22.37 -4.46
N ASP A 118 -13.20 22.97 -3.51
CA ASP A 118 -13.63 22.96 -2.10
C ASP A 118 -15.00 23.62 -1.94
N GLY A 119 -15.93 22.90 -1.30
CA GLY A 119 -17.34 23.28 -1.23
C GLY A 119 -18.16 23.00 -2.50
N GLY A 120 -17.54 22.43 -3.55
CA GLY A 120 -18.23 22.02 -4.77
C GLY A 120 -19.23 20.87 -4.56
N PRO A 121 -20.18 20.69 -5.50
CA PRO A 121 -21.30 19.75 -5.39
C PRO A 121 -20.91 18.28 -5.53
N VAL A 122 -19.66 17.98 -5.91
CA VAL A 122 -19.17 16.61 -6.04
C VAL A 122 -17.91 16.43 -5.19
N VAL A 123 -17.87 15.32 -4.45
CA VAL A 123 -16.70 14.87 -3.69
C VAL A 123 -16.08 13.67 -4.39
N LEU A 124 -14.84 13.84 -4.85
CA LEU A 124 -14.02 12.71 -5.29
C LEU A 124 -13.31 12.11 -4.06
N LEU A 125 -13.66 10.86 -3.74
CA LEU A 125 -13.04 10.05 -2.69
C LEU A 125 -12.08 9.05 -3.32
N GLY A 126 -10.84 9.02 -2.85
CA GLY A 126 -9.88 8.00 -3.24
C GLY A 126 -9.79 6.89 -2.20
N LEU A 127 -9.89 5.62 -2.63
CA LEU A 127 -9.71 4.45 -1.79
C LEU A 127 -8.55 3.59 -2.29
N GLY A 128 -7.41 3.70 -1.62
CA GLY A 128 -6.17 2.99 -1.93
C GLY A 128 -5.86 1.84 -0.96
N GLY A 129 -4.82 1.07 -1.28
CA GLY A 129 -4.38 -0.09 -0.49
C GLY A 129 -3.97 -1.27 -1.37
N PRO A 130 -3.22 -2.25 -0.82
CA PRO A 130 -2.72 -3.38 -1.61
C PRO A 130 -3.87 -4.20 -2.20
N SER A 131 -3.63 -4.91 -3.30
CA SER A 131 -4.61 -5.85 -3.83
C SER A 131 -5.06 -6.83 -2.75
N LYS A 132 -6.35 -7.19 -2.74
CA LYS A 132 -7.01 -8.01 -1.71
C LYS A 132 -7.11 -7.40 -0.29
N SER A 133 -6.80 -6.12 -0.09
CA SER A 133 -7.05 -5.45 1.21
C SER A 133 -8.53 -5.24 1.58
N GLY A 134 -9.46 -5.46 0.64
CA GLY A 134 -10.90 -5.26 0.88
C GLY A 134 -11.46 -3.94 0.34
N LYS A 135 -10.69 -3.17 -0.43
CA LYS A 135 -11.10 -1.87 -1.01
C LYS A 135 -12.46 -1.92 -1.69
N SER A 136 -12.64 -2.80 -2.68
CA SER A 136 -13.91 -2.86 -3.44
C SER A 136 -15.10 -3.24 -2.56
N VAL A 137 -14.86 -4.00 -1.49
CA VAL A 137 -15.90 -4.35 -0.51
C VAL A 137 -16.27 -3.12 0.32
N LEU A 138 -15.28 -2.42 0.87
CA LEU A 138 -15.49 -1.18 1.63
C LEU A 138 -16.13 -0.09 0.75
N ALA A 139 -15.69 0.09 -0.50
CA ALA A 139 -16.27 1.05 -1.43
C ALA A 139 -17.77 0.82 -1.66
N ARG A 140 -18.20 -0.45 -1.79
CA ARG A 140 -19.62 -0.79 -1.93
C ARG A 140 -20.40 -0.49 -0.66
N ALA A 141 -19.89 -0.91 0.49
CA ALA A 141 -20.53 -0.66 1.79
C ALA A 141 -20.67 0.85 2.08
N MET A 142 -19.63 1.64 1.80
CA MET A 142 -19.69 3.10 1.89
C MET A 142 -20.72 3.69 0.92
N ALA A 143 -20.77 3.21 -0.32
CA ALA A 143 -21.74 3.69 -1.31
C ALA A 143 -23.18 3.36 -0.93
N GLU A 144 -23.43 2.18 -0.35
CA GLU A 144 -24.74 1.80 0.20
C GLU A 144 -25.15 2.74 1.33
N GLN A 145 -24.27 2.95 2.33
CA GLN A 145 -24.54 3.87 3.44
C GLN A 145 -24.79 5.31 3.00
N LEU A 146 -24.01 5.83 2.04
CA LEU A 146 -24.21 7.16 1.47
C LEU A 146 -25.55 7.26 0.73
N ARG A 147 -25.96 6.23 -0.02
CA ARG A 147 -27.26 6.20 -0.71
C ARG A 147 -28.44 6.14 0.25
N GLU A 148 -28.34 5.39 1.35
CA GLU A 148 -29.34 5.37 2.43
C GLU A 148 -29.54 6.75 3.08
N GLN A 149 -28.51 7.60 2.99
CA GLN A 149 -28.54 8.99 3.45
C GLN A 149 -28.98 9.98 2.35
N GLY A 150 -29.48 9.47 1.22
CA GLY A 150 -29.99 10.27 0.11
C GLY A 150 -28.90 10.92 -0.74
N ARG A 151 -27.68 10.36 -0.76
CA ARG A 151 -26.58 10.84 -1.62
C ARG A 151 -26.53 10.03 -2.92
N GLU A 152 -26.28 10.70 -4.03
CA GLU A 152 -25.89 10.03 -5.27
C GLU A 152 -24.43 9.60 -5.21
N VAL A 153 -24.15 8.34 -5.60
CA VAL A 153 -22.82 7.75 -5.50
C VAL A 153 -22.49 6.91 -6.72
N CYS A 154 -21.33 7.16 -7.33
CA CYS A 154 -20.74 6.33 -8.36
C CYS A 154 -19.40 5.72 -7.88
N ILE A 155 -19.12 4.47 -8.26
CA ILE A 155 -17.83 3.81 -7.98
C ILE A 155 -17.10 3.60 -9.31
N VAL A 156 -15.83 4.00 -9.35
CA VAL A 156 -14.91 3.74 -10.45
C VAL A 156 -13.82 2.79 -9.95
N GLU A 157 -13.79 1.59 -10.50
CA GLU A 157 -12.84 0.52 -10.13
C GLU A 157 -11.63 0.57 -11.08
N GLN A 158 -10.42 0.85 -10.55
CA GLN A 158 -9.19 0.92 -11.34
C GLN A 158 -8.93 -0.36 -12.14
N SER A 159 -9.27 -1.53 -11.58
CA SER A 159 -9.01 -2.83 -12.18
C SER A 159 -9.69 -3.04 -13.54
N ARG A 160 -10.71 -2.24 -13.88
CA ARG A 160 -11.35 -2.26 -15.20
C ARG A 160 -10.51 -1.61 -16.31
N TYR A 161 -9.48 -0.87 -15.91
CA TYR A 161 -8.59 -0.13 -16.79
C TYR A 161 -7.16 -0.68 -16.73
N GLU A 162 -6.99 -1.87 -16.16
CA GLU A 162 -5.70 -2.52 -16.05
C GLU A 162 -5.42 -3.45 -17.23
N PHE A 163 -4.16 -3.53 -17.64
CA PHE A 163 -3.66 -4.49 -18.60
C PHE A 163 -2.32 -5.05 -18.14
N CYS A 164 -2.05 -6.31 -18.51
CA CYS A 164 -0.80 -6.97 -18.14
C CYS A 164 0.37 -6.32 -18.90
N VAL A 165 1.28 -5.66 -18.17
CA VAL A 165 2.49 -5.05 -18.79
C VAL A 165 3.54 -6.08 -19.16
N GLY A 166 3.52 -7.22 -18.47
CA GLY A 166 4.41 -8.33 -18.74
C GLY A 166 4.27 -9.42 -17.69
N GLN A 167 5.03 -10.48 -17.89
CA GLN A 167 5.06 -11.62 -16.99
C GLN A 167 6.45 -11.77 -16.37
N TYR A 168 6.46 -12.27 -15.14
CA TYR A 168 7.65 -12.72 -14.44
C TYR A 168 7.68 -14.24 -14.44
N MET A 169 8.82 -14.80 -14.86
CA MET A 169 9.06 -16.22 -14.75
C MET A 169 9.52 -16.52 -13.33
N CYS A 170 8.67 -17.21 -12.59
CA CYS A 170 8.96 -17.67 -11.24
C CYS A 170 9.60 -19.07 -11.28
N SER A 171 10.19 -19.49 -10.17
CA SER A 171 10.67 -20.85 -9.99
C SER A 171 9.59 -21.88 -10.36
N ALA A 172 9.99 -22.99 -10.99
CA ALA A 172 9.11 -24.03 -11.52
C ALA A 172 8.29 -23.66 -12.79
N GLY A 173 8.69 -22.61 -13.53
CA GLY A 173 8.13 -22.30 -14.85
C GLY A 173 6.75 -21.66 -14.84
N VAL A 174 6.32 -21.14 -13.68
CA VAL A 174 5.06 -20.39 -13.53
C VAL A 174 5.29 -18.94 -13.97
N ASN A 175 4.41 -18.43 -14.84
CA ASN A 175 4.45 -17.03 -15.28
C ASN A 175 3.38 -16.22 -14.56
N GLU A 176 3.82 -15.24 -13.78
CA GLU A 176 2.94 -14.35 -13.03
C GLU A 176 2.78 -13.00 -13.74
N SER A 177 1.54 -12.52 -13.83
CA SER A 177 1.23 -11.27 -14.52
C SER A 177 1.46 -10.07 -13.61
N MET A 178 2.11 -9.04 -14.15
CA MET A 178 2.42 -7.81 -13.43
C MET A 178 1.30 -6.78 -13.62
N PHE A 179 0.54 -6.49 -12.56
CA PHE A 179 -0.51 -5.47 -12.55
C PHE A 179 -0.19 -4.30 -11.61
N GLU A 180 0.70 -4.50 -10.64
CA GLU A 180 1.05 -3.53 -9.59
C GLU A 180 2.08 -2.49 -10.05
N ASN A 181 2.02 -2.11 -11.32
CA ASN A 181 2.90 -1.10 -11.91
C ASN A 181 2.07 0.02 -12.54
N PRO A 182 2.46 1.29 -12.44
CA PRO A 182 1.74 2.39 -13.09
C PRO A 182 1.51 2.20 -14.59
N SER A 183 2.46 1.55 -15.28
CA SER A 183 2.31 1.19 -16.70
C SER A 183 1.19 0.21 -16.97
N ALA A 184 0.71 -0.52 -15.96
CA ALA A 184 -0.39 -1.47 -16.10
C ALA A 184 -1.76 -0.79 -16.11
N VAL A 185 -1.83 0.51 -15.83
CA VAL A 185 -3.08 1.26 -15.83
C VAL A 185 -3.19 2.07 -17.11
N ASN A 186 -4.29 1.88 -17.84
CA ASN A 186 -4.69 2.77 -18.93
C ASN A 186 -5.26 4.07 -18.34
N TRP A 187 -4.35 4.95 -17.92
CA TRP A 187 -4.68 6.22 -17.29
C TRP A 187 -5.64 7.09 -18.12
N PRO A 188 -5.51 7.23 -19.46
CA PRO A 188 -6.48 7.98 -20.27
C PRO A 188 -7.92 7.46 -20.14
N ASP A 189 -8.11 6.14 -20.20
CA ASP A 189 -9.45 5.57 -20.09
C ASP A 189 -9.99 5.64 -18.65
N LEU A 190 -9.11 5.49 -17.65
CA LEU A 190 -9.49 5.66 -16.25
C LEU A 190 -9.96 7.09 -15.97
N VAL A 191 -9.19 8.12 -16.38
CA VAL A 191 -9.61 9.51 -16.13
C VAL A 191 -10.87 9.88 -16.91
N LYS A 192 -11.06 9.33 -18.11
CA LYS A 192 -12.31 9.49 -18.88
C LYS A 192 -13.50 8.90 -18.13
N ALA A 193 -13.32 7.74 -17.48
CA ALA A 193 -14.35 7.13 -16.67
C ALA A 193 -14.65 7.92 -15.39
N VAL A 194 -13.62 8.44 -14.73
CA VAL A 194 -13.76 9.34 -13.57
C VAL A 194 -14.54 10.59 -13.96
N SER A 195 -14.18 11.26 -15.06
CA SER A 195 -14.92 12.42 -15.57
C SER A 195 -16.38 12.08 -15.86
N LYS A 196 -16.65 10.96 -16.54
CA LYS A 196 -18.03 10.52 -16.82
C LYS A 196 -18.83 10.24 -15.53
N ALA A 197 -18.19 9.65 -14.52
CA ALA A 197 -18.82 9.39 -13.22
C ALA A 197 -19.15 10.70 -12.49
N ILE A 198 -18.24 11.68 -12.52
CA ILE A 198 -18.44 13.02 -11.96
C ILE A 198 -19.62 13.70 -12.65
N ASP A 199 -19.65 13.73 -13.99
CA ASP A 199 -20.73 14.35 -14.76
C ASP A 199 -22.08 13.71 -14.40
N GLY A 200 -22.11 12.37 -14.30
CA GLY A 200 -23.32 11.60 -14.00
C GLY A 200 -23.94 11.88 -12.63
N VAL A 201 -23.15 12.28 -11.63
CA VAL A 201 -23.66 12.59 -10.28
C VAL A 201 -23.74 14.08 -9.98
N SER A 202 -23.14 14.93 -10.82
CA SER A 202 -23.00 16.38 -10.58
C SER A 202 -24.32 17.12 -10.47
N ALA A 203 -25.32 16.75 -11.28
CA ALA A 203 -26.63 17.41 -11.31
C ALA A 203 -27.46 17.18 -10.03
N ALA A 204 -27.16 16.13 -9.28
CA ALA A 204 -27.86 15.80 -8.04
C ALA A 204 -27.20 16.39 -6.78
N GLY A 205 -25.97 16.88 -6.90
CA GLY A 205 -25.19 17.36 -5.76
C GLY A 205 -25.36 18.85 -5.51
N SER A 206 -25.24 19.26 -4.24
CA SER A 206 -25.08 20.66 -3.83
C SER A 206 -23.92 20.81 -2.84
N ALA A 207 -23.59 22.04 -2.44
CA ALA A 207 -22.56 22.29 -1.43
C ALA A 207 -22.93 21.68 -0.06
N GLU A 208 -24.21 21.76 0.31
CA GLU A 208 -24.77 21.22 1.56
C GLU A 208 -25.04 19.71 1.46
N ALA A 209 -25.23 19.22 0.24
CA ALA A 209 -25.61 17.86 -0.06
C ALA A 209 -24.80 17.30 -1.24
N PRO A 210 -23.48 17.10 -1.08
CA PRO A 210 -22.64 16.70 -2.20
C PRO A 210 -22.95 15.27 -2.65
N SER A 211 -22.80 15.03 -3.95
CA SER A 211 -22.72 13.69 -4.52
C SER A 211 -21.29 13.14 -4.42
N PHE A 212 -21.13 11.83 -4.54
CA PHE A 212 -19.85 11.17 -4.36
C PHE A 212 -19.42 10.38 -5.60
N VAL A 213 -18.12 10.47 -5.91
CA VAL A 213 -17.44 9.51 -6.78
C VAL A 213 -16.36 8.84 -5.96
N ILE A 214 -16.45 7.52 -5.80
CA ILE A 214 -15.44 6.71 -5.13
C ILE A 214 -14.54 6.10 -6.20
N LEU A 215 -13.29 6.55 -6.26
CA LEU A 215 -12.26 5.96 -7.11
C LEU A 215 -11.44 4.97 -6.26
N GLU A 216 -11.54 3.69 -6.55
CA GLU A 216 -10.85 2.64 -5.80
C GLU A 216 -9.84 1.89 -6.66
N GLY A 217 -8.69 1.55 -6.06
CA GLY A 217 -7.69 0.71 -6.71
C GLY A 217 -6.33 0.74 -6.02
N PRO A 218 -5.43 -0.19 -6.36
CA PRO A 218 -4.12 -0.28 -5.70
C PRO A 218 -3.15 0.85 -6.07
N LEU A 219 -3.39 1.58 -7.16
CA LEU A 219 -2.48 2.62 -7.67
C LEU A 219 -3.18 3.98 -7.84
N VAL A 220 -4.39 4.16 -7.32
CA VAL A 220 -5.19 5.38 -7.56
C VAL A 220 -4.52 6.67 -7.05
N PHE A 221 -3.59 6.53 -6.10
CA PHE A 221 -2.80 7.64 -5.57
C PHE A 221 -1.51 7.93 -6.35
N HIS A 222 -1.19 7.11 -7.35
CA HIS A 222 0.01 7.29 -8.17
C HIS A 222 -0.10 8.51 -9.10
N MET A 223 -1.28 8.76 -9.68
CA MET A 223 -1.47 9.88 -10.61
C MET A 223 -1.66 11.20 -9.83
N PRO A 224 -0.72 12.17 -9.91
CA PRO A 224 -0.76 13.36 -9.07
C PRO A 224 -1.99 14.23 -9.28
N GLN A 225 -2.51 14.31 -10.50
CA GLN A 225 -3.69 15.13 -10.81
C GLN A 225 -4.96 14.57 -10.15
N LEU A 226 -5.16 13.25 -10.18
CA LEU A 226 -6.26 12.60 -9.47
C LEU A 226 -6.10 12.75 -7.95
N CYS A 227 -4.89 12.49 -7.44
CA CYS A 227 -4.59 12.60 -6.01
C CYS A 227 -4.81 14.02 -5.44
N LYS A 228 -4.53 15.06 -6.25
CA LYS A 228 -4.80 16.46 -5.91
C LYS A 228 -6.30 16.81 -5.94
N ALA A 229 -7.07 16.18 -6.82
CA ALA A 229 -8.51 16.43 -6.94
C ALA A 229 -9.36 15.66 -5.92
N MET A 230 -8.79 14.64 -5.28
CA MET A 230 -9.45 13.91 -4.19
C MET A 230 -9.55 14.80 -2.94
N ARG A 231 -10.77 15.01 -2.45
CA ARG A 231 -11.00 15.76 -1.20
C ARG A 231 -10.66 14.92 0.04
N ARG A 232 -10.84 13.60 -0.06
CA ARG A 232 -10.45 12.63 0.98
C ARG A 232 -9.78 11.44 0.32
N ARG A 233 -8.78 10.90 1.02
CA ARG A 233 -7.96 9.77 0.59
C ARG A 233 -7.94 8.79 1.75
N ILE A 234 -8.54 7.64 1.56
CA ILE A 234 -8.53 6.53 2.52
C ILE A 234 -7.54 5.49 2.01
N PHE A 235 -6.58 5.11 2.83
CA PHE A 235 -5.66 4.02 2.52
C PHE A 235 -5.92 2.85 3.47
N LEU A 236 -6.32 1.71 2.91
CA LEU A 236 -6.45 0.47 3.66
C LEU A 236 -5.07 -0.14 3.90
N ARG A 237 -4.53 0.06 5.10
CA ARG A 237 -3.29 -0.60 5.51
C ARG A 237 -3.57 -2.05 5.84
N CYS A 238 -2.83 -2.93 5.19
CA CYS A 238 -2.87 -4.38 5.42
C CYS A 238 -1.43 -4.88 5.50
N SER A 239 -1.15 -5.85 6.36
CA SER A 239 0.17 -6.46 6.41
C SER A 239 0.43 -7.32 5.16
N MET A 240 1.71 -7.55 4.85
CA MET A 240 2.11 -8.45 3.77
C MET A 240 1.55 -9.86 3.98
N ASN A 241 1.65 -10.37 5.21
CA ASN A 241 1.14 -11.70 5.58
C ASN A 241 -0.35 -11.84 5.32
N GLU A 242 -1.14 -10.83 5.71
CA GLU A 242 -2.58 -10.84 5.48
C GLU A 242 -2.92 -10.76 3.97
N VAL A 243 -2.19 -9.97 3.20
CA VAL A 243 -2.36 -9.91 1.74
C VAL A 243 -2.01 -11.25 1.08
N ILE A 244 -0.91 -11.89 1.50
CA ILE A 244 -0.52 -13.22 1.04
C ILE A 244 -1.62 -14.22 1.38
N ARG A 245 -2.06 -14.28 2.63
CA ARG A 245 -3.14 -15.19 3.09
C ARG A 245 -4.39 -15.04 2.23
N ARG A 246 -4.88 -13.80 2.03
CA ARG A 246 -6.09 -13.51 1.22
C ARG A 246 -5.91 -13.82 -0.26
N ARG A 247 -4.71 -13.60 -0.81
CA ARG A 247 -4.40 -14.00 -2.20
C ARG A 247 -4.39 -15.51 -2.32
N GLN A 248 -3.68 -16.24 -1.45
CA GLN A 248 -3.64 -17.70 -1.46
C GLN A 248 -5.02 -18.34 -1.32
N ALA A 249 -5.94 -17.71 -0.57
CA ALA A 249 -7.31 -18.19 -0.43
C ALA A 249 -8.20 -18.01 -1.67
N SER A 250 -7.88 -17.09 -2.59
CA SER A 250 -8.81 -16.69 -3.67
C SER A 250 -8.23 -16.76 -5.08
N LEU A 251 -7.00 -16.28 -5.27
CA LEU A 251 -6.26 -16.36 -6.52
C LEU A 251 -4.78 -16.50 -6.17
N PRO A 252 -4.31 -17.74 -5.97
CA PRO A 252 -2.92 -18.03 -5.59
C PRO A 252 -1.95 -17.41 -6.59
N LEU A 253 -0.92 -16.76 -6.07
CA LEU A 253 0.28 -16.37 -6.82
C LEU A 253 1.48 -17.11 -6.23
N ALA A 254 2.52 -17.34 -7.02
CA ALA A 254 3.77 -17.87 -6.52
C ALA A 254 4.30 -17.01 -5.36
N GLU A 255 4.64 -17.63 -4.23
CA GLU A 255 5.16 -16.93 -3.05
C GLU A 255 6.38 -16.04 -3.38
N PRO A 256 7.39 -16.49 -4.18
CA PRO A 256 8.49 -15.61 -4.60
C PRO A 256 8.05 -14.35 -5.34
N PHE A 257 6.98 -14.45 -6.13
CA PHE A 257 6.42 -13.30 -6.82
C PHE A 257 5.77 -12.34 -5.84
N LEU A 258 5.04 -12.85 -4.85
CA LEU A 258 4.43 -12.04 -3.80
C LEU A 258 5.50 -11.25 -3.03
N GLU A 259 6.57 -11.92 -2.62
CA GLU A 259 7.63 -11.35 -1.78
C GLU A 259 8.57 -10.41 -2.53
N HIS A 260 8.99 -10.78 -3.73
CA HIS A 260 10.08 -10.09 -4.44
C HIS A 260 9.61 -9.16 -5.57
N VAL A 261 8.35 -9.26 -5.99
CA VAL A 261 7.81 -8.44 -7.08
C VAL A 261 6.59 -7.66 -6.62
N PHE A 262 5.49 -8.34 -6.30
CA PHE A 262 4.21 -7.72 -5.96
C PHE A 262 4.33 -6.76 -4.76
N TRP A 263 4.90 -7.22 -3.65
CA TRP A 263 4.96 -6.42 -2.42
C TRP A 263 5.88 -5.20 -2.57
N PRO A 264 7.12 -5.33 -3.09
CA PRO A 264 7.97 -4.17 -3.38
C PRO A 264 7.29 -3.15 -4.31
N MET A 265 6.55 -3.62 -5.32
CA MET A 265 5.84 -2.74 -6.26
C MET A 265 4.68 -2.00 -5.59
N HIS A 266 3.96 -2.67 -4.68
CA HIS A 266 2.96 -2.00 -3.84
C HIS A 266 3.59 -0.91 -2.95
N LEU A 267 4.73 -1.19 -2.32
CA LEU A 267 5.45 -0.21 -1.49
C LEU A 267 5.98 0.96 -2.33
N GLN A 268 6.41 0.70 -3.56
CA GLN A 268 6.96 1.72 -4.44
C GLN A 268 5.87 2.61 -5.07
N TYR A 269 4.78 2.02 -5.55
CA TYR A 269 3.82 2.73 -6.40
C TYR A 269 2.41 2.85 -5.82
N GLY A 270 2.03 1.93 -4.92
CA GLY A 270 0.69 1.92 -4.34
C GLY A 270 0.53 2.83 -3.13
N GLN A 271 1.63 3.34 -2.57
CA GLN A 271 1.59 4.22 -1.41
C GLN A 271 1.11 5.64 -1.81
N PRO A 272 0.23 6.26 -1.01
CA PRO A 272 -0.18 7.65 -1.20
C PRO A 272 1.00 8.61 -1.12
N GLN A 273 1.03 9.59 -2.03
CA GLN A 273 2.08 10.63 -2.11
C GLN A 273 1.67 11.95 -1.42
N ALA A 274 0.45 12.03 -0.91
CA ALA A 274 -0.12 13.19 -0.22
C ALA A 274 -1.00 12.73 0.94
N GLU A 275 -1.19 13.55 1.97
CA GLU A 275 -1.86 13.21 3.24
C GLU A 275 -3.11 12.33 3.08
N TRP A 276 -3.17 11.24 3.82
CA TRP A 276 -4.26 10.27 3.75
C TRP A 276 -4.73 9.92 5.15
N GLU A 277 -5.98 9.49 5.22
CA GLU A 277 -6.52 8.80 6.38
C GLU A 277 -6.23 7.32 6.22
N GLU A 278 -5.66 6.75 7.26
CA GLU A 278 -5.27 5.35 7.26
C GLU A 278 -6.29 4.55 8.05
N LEU A 279 -6.82 3.49 7.43
CA LEU A 279 -7.65 2.52 8.12
C LEU A 279 -6.92 1.18 8.13
N ARG A 280 -6.78 0.60 9.32
CA ARG A 280 -6.10 -0.67 9.48
C ARG A 280 -7.06 -1.81 9.28
N VAL A 281 -6.71 -2.72 8.38
CA VAL A 281 -7.39 -4.00 8.22
C VAL A 281 -6.83 -4.97 9.26
N GLU A 282 -7.70 -5.52 10.10
CA GLU A 282 -7.32 -6.55 11.07
C GLU A 282 -6.88 -7.84 10.35
N GLU A 283 -5.87 -8.48 10.90
CA GLU A 283 -5.37 -9.76 10.37
C GLU A 283 -6.37 -10.87 10.64
N GLU A 284 -6.40 -11.87 9.76
CA GLU A 284 -7.25 -13.08 9.88
C GLU A 284 -8.76 -12.85 9.83
N VAL A 285 -9.24 -11.61 9.86
CA VAL A 285 -10.66 -11.28 9.67
C VAL A 285 -11.06 -11.49 8.21
N GLU A 286 -12.06 -12.34 7.98
CA GLU A 286 -12.57 -12.63 6.64
C GLU A 286 -13.30 -11.42 6.01
N GLY A 287 -13.22 -11.33 4.69
CA GLY A 287 -13.54 -10.12 3.92
C GLY A 287 -15.03 -9.83 3.69
N PHE A 288 -15.96 -10.49 4.37
CA PHE A 288 -17.37 -10.11 4.32
C PHE A 288 -18.18 -10.64 5.52
N PRO A 289 -19.09 -9.83 6.10
CA PRO A 289 -19.30 -8.39 5.83
C PRO A 289 -18.09 -7.53 6.23
N VAL A 290 -18.00 -6.30 5.70
CA VAL A 290 -17.02 -5.32 6.18
C VAL A 290 -17.24 -5.13 7.69
N PRO A 291 -16.19 -5.23 8.53
CA PRO A 291 -16.35 -4.98 9.95
C PRO A 291 -17.02 -3.62 10.19
N GLU A 292 -18.08 -3.59 11.01
CA GLU A 292 -18.87 -2.37 11.26
C GLU A 292 -17.98 -1.22 11.74
N ALA A 293 -16.97 -1.53 12.57
CA ALA A 293 -15.98 -0.56 13.03
C ALA A 293 -15.19 0.08 11.87
N LEU A 294 -14.72 -0.72 10.91
CA LEU A 294 -13.98 -0.23 9.74
C LEU A 294 -14.86 0.63 8.83
N LEU A 295 -16.12 0.22 8.61
CA LEU A 295 -17.08 1.03 7.88
C LEU A 295 -17.38 2.34 8.61
N SER A 296 -17.51 2.30 9.93
CA SER A 296 -17.81 3.49 10.75
C SER A 296 -16.69 4.51 10.68
N GLU A 297 -15.45 4.04 10.77
CA GLU A 297 -14.27 4.88 10.66
C GLU A 297 -14.17 5.49 9.25
N ALA A 298 -14.39 4.69 8.21
CA ALA A 298 -14.40 5.17 6.82
C ALA A 298 -15.49 6.22 6.57
N MET A 299 -16.70 6.03 7.11
CA MET A 299 -17.79 7.02 7.01
C MET A 299 -17.46 8.29 7.80
N GLY A 300 -16.79 8.16 8.95
CA GLY A 300 -16.28 9.27 9.75
C GLY A 300 -15.30 10.16 8.98
N VAL A 301 -14.38 9.56 8.21
CA VAL A 301 -13.46 10.29 7.31
C VAL A 301 -14.19 11.16 6.28
N VAL A 302 -15.34 10.67 5.80
CA VAL A 302 -16.18 11.38 4.81
C VAL A 302 -17.09 12.43 5.49
N GLY A 303 -17.16 12.45 6.83
CA GLY A 303 -17.98 13.38 7.61
C GLY A 303 -19.42 12.90 7.85
N PHE A 304 -19.65 11.59 7.80
CA PHE A 304 -20.96 10.99 8.03
C PHE A 304 -20.91 9.98 9.18
N GLY A 305 -21.95 9.96 10.02
CA GLY A 305 -22.16 8.86 10.96
C GLY A 305 -22.82 7.67 10.26
N ILE A 306 -22.58 6.46 10.76
CA ILE A 306 -23.43 5.31 10.44
C ILE A 306 -24.81 5.58 11.06
N ARG A 307 -25.88 5.44 10.27
CA ARG A 307 -27.22 5.37 10.87
C ARG A 307 -27.28 4.03 11.60
N GLY A 308 -27.17 4.08 12.92
CA GLY A 308 -27.22 2.87 13.76
C GLY A 308 -28.38 2.00 13.31
N ALA A 309 -28.11 0.71 13.09
CA ALA A 309 -29.15 -0.28 12.89
C ALA A 309 -30.17 -0.05 14.00
N VAL A 310 -31.37 0.40 13.63
CA VAL A 310 -32.50 0.43 14.55
C VAL A 310 -32.60 -1.00 15.03
N LYS A 311 -32.21 -1.25 16.29
CA LYS A 311 -32.41 -2.55 16.92
C LYS A 311 -33.89 -2.83 16.74
N ALA A 312 -34.21 -3.81 15.90
CA ALA A 312 -35.55 -4.34 15.86
C ALA A 312 -35.78 -4.95 17.25
N GLU A 313 -36.53 -4.25 18.09
CA GLU A 313 -37.10 -4.78 19.33
C GLU A 313 -38.18 -5.82 19.01
#